data_AF-A0A928QUD3-F1
#
_entry.id   AF-A0A928QUD3-F1
#
_cell.length_a   1.000
_cell.length_b   1.000
_cell.length_c   1.000
_cell.angle_alpha   90.00
_cell.angle_beta   90.00
_cell.angle_gamma   90.00
#
_symmetry.space_group_name_H-M   'P 1'
#
loop_
_entity.id
_entity.type
_entity.pdbx_description
1 polymer ?
#
loop_
_entity_poly.entity_id
_entity_poly.type
_entity_poly.pdbx_seq_one_letter_code
_entity_poly.pdbx_strand_id
1 'polypeptide(L)'
;MVIIKAKKKIKKYGGPTRLSKGAKVLITIVLILELAALALVIAISKDPYLLTGYSEAEEAIVEEEVIEPVVEEVPVVEDIYTMDYALVTTEELDALDSEGTYLMLNEIYARNGFIFGSTNLQAHFDSQEWYEGYTSDMDEVYSNMTYTEQQNIEIIVEYQKEHGYR
;
A
#
# COMPACT_ATOMS: atom_id res chain seq x y z
N MET A 1 -20.87 62.79 17.62
CA MET A 1 -20.66 62.23 16.27
C MET A 1 -19.26 62.60 15.80
N VAL A 2 -18.27 61.72 16.01
CA VAL A 2 -16.92 61.89 15.44
C VAL A 2 -16.44 60.51 15.01
N ILE A 3 -16.36 60.29 13.70
CA ILE A 3 -15.91 59.04 13.09
C ILE A 3 -14.41 59.17 12.84
N ILE A 4 -13.60 58.46 13.62
CA ILE A 4 -12.15 58.36 13.37
C ILE A 4 -11.92 57.17 12.43
N LYS A 5 -11.63 57.45 11.15
CA LYS A 5 -11.17 56.45 10.18
C LYS A 5 -9.69 56.15 10.40
N ALA A 6 -9.37 55.00 11.00
CA ALA A 6 -8.01 54.47 11.03
C ALA A 6 -7.69 53.75 9.70
N LYS A 7 -6.71 54.26 8.95
CA LYS A 7 -6.17 53.61 7.74
C LYS A 7 -5.21 52.48 8.16
N LYS A 8 -5.58 51.23 7.89
CA LYS A 8 -4.73 50.04 8.10
C LYS A 8 -3.67 49.98 7.00
N LYS A 9 -2.39 50.20 7.34
CA LYS A 9 -1.25 49.97 6.42
C LYS A 9 -1.01 48.46 6.31
N ILE A 10 -1.14 47.91 5.11
CA ILE A 10 -0.86 46.49 4.81
C ILE A 10 0.66 46.34 4.61
N LYS A 11 1.30 45.48 5.40
CA LYS A 11 2.71 45.11 5.27
C LYS A 11 2.88 44.28 3.97
N LYS A 12 3.70 44.75 3.03
CA LYS A 12 4.07 44.00 1.81
C LYS A 12 5.00 42.85 2.22
N TYR A 13 4.59 41.61 2.00
CA TYR A 13 5.48 40.44 2.12
C TYR A 13 6.52 40.49 0.99
N GLY A 14 7.79 40.28 1.34
CA GLY A 14 8.94 40.42 0.45
C GLY A 14 8.88 39.48 -0.74
N GLY A 15 9.28 39.98 -1.91
CA GLY A 15 9.46 39.17 -3.12
C GLY A 15 10.61 38.16 -2.98
N PRO A 16 10.81 37.26 -3.97
CA PRO A 16 11.77 36.17 -3.88
C PRO A 16 13.17 36.68 -3.56
N THR A 17 13.72 36.27 -2.42
CA THR A 17 15.06 36.62 -1.97
C THR A 17 16.08 35.99 -2.90
N ARG A 18 16.84 36.81 -3.62
CA ARG A 18 17.93 36.34 -4.49
C ARG A 18 19.02 35.74 -3.60
N LEU A 19 19.23 34.42 -3.72
CA LEU A 19 20.23 33.70 -2.94
C LEU A 19 21.63 34.27 -3.22
N SER A 20 22.37 34.63 -2.16
CA SER A 20 23.72 35.18 -2.28
C SER A 20 24.67 34.14 -2.90
N LYS A 21 25.75 34.59 -3.56
CA LYS A 21 26.72 33.68 -4.17
C LYS A 21 27.27 32.66 -3.17
N GLY A 22 27.53 33.09 -1.93
CA GLY A 22 27.98 32.21 -0.85
C GLY A 22 26.93 31.18 -0.41
N ALA A 23 25.66 31.57 -0.34
CA ALA A 23 24.59 30.64 0.00
C ALA A 23 24.35 29.58 -1.10
N LYS A 24 24.56 29.91 -2.38
CA LYS A 24 24.54 28.92 -3.47
C LYS A 24 25.66 27.89 -3.33
N VAL A 25 26.87 28.36 -3.01
CA VAL A 25 28.04 27.50 -2.81
C VAL A 25 27.83 26.55 -1.62
N LEU A 26 27.26 27.04 -0.52
CA LEU A 26 26.94 26.21 0.64
C LEU A 26 25.90 25.12 0.32
N ILE A 27 24.81 25.46 -0.39
CA ILE A 27 23.82 24.47 -0.81
C ILE A 27 24.45 23.42 -1.73
N THR A 28 25.28 23.83 -2.69
CA THR A 28 25.96 22.87 -3.56
C THR A 28 26.90 21.94 -2.81
N ILE A 29 27.59 22.44 -1.77
CA ILE A 29 28.45 21.59 -0.93
C ILE A 29 27.62 20.58 -0.14
N VAL A 30 26.49 21.00 0.45
CA VAL A 30 25.60 20.10 1.20
C VAL A 30 25.06 18.98 0.30
N LEU A 31 24.59 19.31 -0.91
CA LEU A 31 24.09 18.31 -1.87
C LEU A 31 25.17 17.32 -2.31
N ILE A 32 26.41 17.79 -2.50
CA ILE A 32 27.54 16.92 -2.83
C ILE A 32 27.87 15.97 -1.67
N LEU A 33 27.77 16.45 -0.43
CA LEU A 33 28.02 15.62 0.77
C LEU A 33 26.92 14.56 0.96
N GLU A 34 25.65 14.88 0.71
CA GLU A 34 24.55 13.90 0.77
C GLU A 34 24.71 12.80 -0.30
N LEU A 35 25.06 13.17 -1.54
CA LEU A 35 25.32 12.20 -2.60
C LEU A 35 26.53 11.31 -2.31
N ALA A 36 27.60 11.86 -1.73
CA ALA A 36 28.78 11.08 -1.35
C ALA A 36 28.49 10.07 -0.24
N ALA A 37 27.63 10.44 0.73
CA ALA A 37 27.21 9.53 1.80
C ALA A 37 26.39 8.35 1.26
N LEU A 38 25.49 8.59 0.30
CA LEU A 38 24.72 7.53 -0.35
C LEU A 38 25.62 6.55 -1.12
N ALA A 39 26.62 7.07 -1.85
CA ALA A 39 27.59 6.25 -2.57
C ALA A 39 28.48 5.42 -1.63
N LEU A 40 28.84 5.95 -0.46
CA LEU A 40 29.61 5.23 0.56
C LEU A 40 28.81 4.05 1.16
N VAL A 41 27.51 4.24 1.40
CA VAL A 41 26.62 3.16 1.89
C VAL A 41 26.55 2.03 0.87
N ILE A 42 26.41 2.35 -0.42
CA ILE A 42 26.42 1.37 -1.52
C ILE A 42 27.76 0.63 -1.62
N ALA A 43 28.88 1.34 -1.40
CA ALA A 43 30.21 0.75 -1.49
C ALA A 43 30.60 -0.14 -0.28
N ILE A 44 29.99 0.09 0.89
CA ILE A 44 30.24 -0.71 2.11
C ILE A 44 29.32 -1.94 2.18
N SER A 45 28.13 -1.90 1.57
CA SER A 45 27.28 -3.08 1.38
C SER A 45 27.89 -4.00 0.33
N LYS A 46 28.05 -5.30 0.61
CA LYS A 46 28.60 -6.27 -0.35
C LYS A 46 27.71 -6.57 -1.55
N ASP A 47 26.54 -5.94 -1.67
CA ASP A 47 25.59 -6.19 -2.76
C ASP A 47 25.09 -4.87 -3.36
N PRO A 48 25.81 -4.30 -4.34
CA PRO A 48 25.29 -3.22 -5.18
C PRO A 48 24.50 -3.86 -6.33
N TYR A 49 23.26 -3.41 -6.56
CA TYR A 49 22.34 -3.79 -7.66
C TYR A 49 21.43 -5.01 -7.44
N LEU A 50 20.20 -4.77 -6.97
CA LEU A 50 19.01 -5.54 -7.38
C LEU A 50 17.81 -4.59 -7.63
N LEU A 51 18.00 -3.67 -8.56
CA LEU A 51 16.92 -3.09 -9.37
C LEU A 51 17.20 -3.58 -10.79
N THR A 52 16.16 -4.09 -11.47
CA THR A 52 16.16 -4.82 -12.76
C THR A 52 16.43 -6.33 -12.63
N GLY A 53 15.37 -7.08 -12.35
CA GLY A 53 15.31 -8.48 -12.77
C GLY A 53 15.17 -8.54 -14.30
N TYR A 54 16.19 -9.03 -14.97
CA TYR A 54 16.06 -9.92 -16.11
C TYR A 54 17.25 -10.87 -16.05
N SER A 55 16.88 -12.13 -15.86
CA SER A 55 17.70 -13.31 -15.90
C SER A 55 18.41 -13.46 -17.25
N GLU A 56 19.69 -13.80 -17.21
CA GLU A 56 20.22 -14.83 -18.10
C GLU A 56 21.34 -15.54 -17.35
N ALA A 57 20.95 -16.66 -16.74
CA ALA A 57 21.86 -17.65 -16.23
C ALA A 57 22.36 -18.49 -17.42
N GLU A 58 23.65 -18.42 -17.69
CA GLU A 58 24.45 -19.48 -18.33
C GLU A 58 25.77 -19.49 -17.54
N GLU A 59 26.27 -20.53 -16.89
CA GLU A 59 25.86 -21.91 -16.63
C GLU A 59 26.48 -22.26 -15.26
N ALA A 60 25.81 -23.08 -14.45
CA ALA A 60 26.51 -23.87 -13.45
C ALA A 60 25.88 -25.25 -13.41
N ILE A 61 26.62 -26.27 -13.87
CA ILE A 61 26.33 -27.66 -13.52
C ILE A 61 27.30 -28.03 -12.41
N VAL A 62 26.80 -28.36 -11.23
CA VAL A 62 27.14 -29.59 -10.50
C VAL A 62 25.94 -29.95 -9.61
N GLU A 63 25.43 -31.16 -9.81
CA GLU A 63 24.33 -31.78 -9.07
C GLU A 63 24.72 -32.13 -7.63
N GLU A 64 23.79 -31.92 -6.69
CA GLU A 64 23.61 -32.82 -5.54
C GLU A 64 22.14 -32.84 -5.12
N GLU A 65 21.57 -34.04 -5.06
CA GLU A 65 20.17 -34.35 -4.77
C GLU A 65 19.90 -34.21 -3.27
N VAL A 66 19.18 -33.16 -2.87
CA VAL A 66 18.62 -33.01 -1.52
C VAL A 66 17.13 -32.72 -1.65
N ILE A 67 16.32 -33.64 -1.13
CA ILE A 67 14.86 -33.56 -1.15
C ILE A 67 14.44 -32.56 -0.06
N GLU A 68 14.07 -31.34 -0.47
CA GLU A 68 13.53 -30.30 0.43
C GLU A 68 11.99 -30.29 0.41
N PRO A 69 11.34 -29.96 1.55
CA PRO A 69 9.90 -30.08 1.72
C PRO A 69 9.17 -29.07 0.84
N VAL A 70 8.11 -29.52 0.17
CA VAL A 70 7.17 -28.69 -0.58
C VAL A 70 6.58 -27.65 0.38
N VAL A 71 7.08 -26.43 0.31
CA VAL A 71 6.39 -25.24 0.83
C VAL A 71 5.73 -24.63 -0.39
N GLU A 72 4.42 -24.83 -0.52
CA GLU A 72 3.63 -24.15 -1.55
C GLU A 72 3.72 -22.64 -1.32
N GLU A 73 4.29 -21.92 -2.29
CA GLU A 73 4.28 -20.47 -2.27
C GLU A 73 2.85 -19.99 -2.55
N VAL A 74 2.20 -19.45 -1.51
CA VAL A 74 0.93 -18.75 -1.62
C VAL A 74 1.18 -17.49 -2.48
N PRO A 75 0.56 -17.34 -3.66
CA PRO A 75 0.85 -16.21 -4.54
C PRO A 75 0.43 -14.89 -3.91
N VAL A 76 1.35 -13.92 -3.99
CA VAL A 76 1.12 -12.52 -3.60
C VAL A 76 0.20 -11.88 -4.64
N VAL A 77 -1.04 -11.59 -4.26
CA VAL A 77 -2.02 -10.92 -5.13
C VAL A 77 -1.67 -9.43 -5.20
N GLU A 78 -1.03 -9.01 -6.30
CA GLU A 78 -0.43 -7.67 -6.44
C GLU A 78 -1.39 -6.58 -6.95
N ASP A 79 -2.70 -6.81 -7.12
CA ASP A 79 -3.62 -5.74 -7.55
C ASP A 79 -5.04 -5.88 -6.97
N ILE A 80 -5.19 -5.37 -5.74
CA ILE A 80 -6.42 -5.32 -4.94
C ILE A 80 -7.44 -4.26 -5.44
N TYR A 81 -7.05 -3.39 -6.38
CA TYR A 81 -7.93 -2.36 -6.97
C TYR A 81 -8.98 -2.94 -7.96
N THR A 82 -8.92 -4.24 -8.24
CA THR A 82 -9.73 -4.92 -9.25
C THR A 82 -11.12 -5.33 -8.75
N MET A 83 -11.33 -5.42 -7.43
CA MET A 83 -12.57 -5.99 -6.85
C MET A 83 -13.83 -5.14 -7.05
N ASP A 84 -13.69 -3.86 -7.41
CA ASP A 84 -14.82 -2.97 -7.77
C ASP A 84 -15.27 -3.20 -9.23
N TYR A 85 -14.37 -3.68 -10.10
CA TYR A 85 -14.58 -3.74 -11.56
C TYR A 85 -14.60 -5.15 -12.16
N ALA A 86 -14.06 -6.14 -11.46
CA ALA A 86 -13.94 -7.52 -11.93
C ALA A 86 -14.46 -8.51 -10.88
N LEU A 87 -15.00 -9.62 -11.37
CA LEU A 87 -15.40 -10.73 -10.51
C LEU A 87 -14.16 -11.52 -10.09
N VAL A 88 -14.09 -11.87 -8.81
CA VAL A 88 -13.09 -12.78 -8.27
C VAL A 88 -13.27 -14.16 -8.87
N THR A 89 -12.18 -14.79 -9.29
CA THR A 89 -12.21 -16.14 -9.86
C THR A 89 -11.93 -17.20 -8.79
N THR A 90 -12.35 -18.44 -9.07
CA THR A 90 -12.00 -19.56 -8.21
C THR A 90 -10.49 -19.80 -8.19
N GLU A 91 -9.78 -19.53 -9.29
CA GLU A 91 -8.32 -19.69 -9.34
C GLU A 91 -7.61 -18.70 -8.41
N GLU A 92 -8.11 -17.47 -8.30
CA GLU A 92 -7.62 -16.48 -7.32
C GLU A 92 -7.92 -16.90 -5.88
N LEU A 93 -9.04 -17.58 -5.65
CA LEU A 93 -9.44 -18.09 -4.33
C LEU A 93 -8.68 -19.36 -3.92
N ASP A 94 -8.41 -20.26 -4.86
CA ASP A 94 -7.61 -21.48 -4.68
C ASP A 94 -6.16 -21.14 -4.30
N ALA A 95 -5.70 -19.99 -4.77
CA ALA A 95 -4.42 -19.39 -4.43
C ALA A 95 -4.35 -18.84 -2.99
N LEU A 96 -5.47 -18.70 -2.29
CA LEU A 96 -5.52 -18.14 -0.94
C LEU A 96 -5.86 -19.21 0.11
N ASP A 97 -5.25 -19.09 1.28
CA ASP A 97 -5.64 -19.87 2.44
C ASP A 97 -6.89 -19.27 3.14
N SER A 98 -7.30 -19.89 4.24
CA SER A 98 -8.44 -19.41 5.03
C SER A 98 -8.27 -17.97 5.52
N GLU A 99 -7.04 -17.55 5.84
CA GLU A 99 -6.78 -16.19 6.32
C GLU A 99 -6.79 -15.18 5.17
N GLY A 100 -6.23 -15.56 4.01
CA GLY A 100 -6.25 -14.75 2.79
C GLY A 100 -7.67 -14.48 2.30
N THR A 101 -8.53 -15.52 2.21
CA THR A 101 -9.94 -15.32 1.81
C THR A 101 -10.72 -14.53 2.86
N TYR A 102 -10.38 -14.65 4.15
CA TYR A 102 -10.96 -13.84 5.21
C TYR A 102 -10.56 -12.37 5.06
N LEU A 103 -9.27 -12.07 4.87
CA LEU A 103 -8.78 -10.70 4.68
C LEU A 103 -9.37 -10.07 3.41
N MET A 104 -9.41 -10.81 2.30
CA MET A 104 -9.99 -10.33 1.05
C MET A 104 -11.46 -9.96 1.20
N LEU A 105 -12.27 -10.80 1.88
CA LEU A 105 -13.66 -10.48 2.18
C LEU A 105 -13.77 -9.19 3.02
N ASN A 106 -12.96 -9.09 4.08
CA ASN A 106 -13.00 -7.93 4.96
C ASN A 106 -12.48 -6.67 4.28
N GLU A 107 -11.56 -6.78 3.33
CA GLU A 107 -11.09 -5.62 2.57
C GLU A 107 -12.21 -4.98 1.75
N ILE A 108 -13.11 -5.76 1.12
CA ILE A 108 -14.28 -5.19 0.43
C ILE A 108 -15.11 -4.32 1.40
N TYR A 109 -15.34 -4.81 2.62
CA TYR A 109 -16.04 -4.03 3.65
C TYR A 109 -15.22 -2.81 4.11
N ALA A 110 -13.91 -2.94 4.25
CA ALA A 110 -13.03 -1.86 4.69
C ALA A 110 -12.98 -0.72 3.67
N ARG A 111 -12.89 -1.03 2.37
CA ARG A 111 -12.92 -0.07 1.26
C ARG A 111 -14.23 0.72 1.23
N ASN A 112 -15.31 0.08 1.67
CA ASN A 112 -16.64 0.69 1.78
C ASN A 112 -16.91 1.32 3.16
N GLY A 113 -15.88 1.45 4.00
CA GLY A 113 -15.89 2.22 5.25
C GLY A 113 -16.52 1.52 6.45
N PHE A 114 -16.54 0.19 6.46
CA PHE A 114 -16.98 -0.58 7.61
C PHE A 114 -15.99 -0.50 8.79
N ILE A 115 -16.52 -0.31 10.00
CA ILE A 115 -15.78 -0.34 11.27
C ILE A 115 -15.90 -1.74 11.89
N PHE A 116 -14.76 -2.38 12.14
CA PHE A 116 -14.67 -3.75 12.64
C PHE A 116 -14.73 -3.80 14.18
N GLY A 117 -15.55 -4.72 14.70
CA GLY A 117 -15.60 -4.98 16.14
C GLY A 117 -14.41 -5.80 16.69
N SER A 118 -13.71 -6.54 15.82
CA SER A 118 -12.51 -7.29 16.18
C SER A 118 -11.32 -6.35 16.31
N THR A 119 -10.69 -6.29 17.49
CA THR A 119 -9.54 -5.41 17.73
C THR A 119 -8.37 -5.67 16.79
N ASN A 120 -8.09 -6.94 16.48
CA ASN A 120 -6.99 -7.29 15.59
C ASN A 120 -7.28 -6.85 14.14
N LEU A 121 -8.51 -7.06 13.70
CA LEU A 121 -8.92 -6.70 12.33
C LEU A 121 -9.02 -5.18 12.15
N GLN A 122 -9.55 -4.49 13.15
CA GLN A 122 -9.58 -3.03 13.17
C GLN A 122 -8.15 -2.47 13.13
N ALA A 123 -7.23 -2.98 13.95
CA ALA A 123 -5.84 -2.54 13.96
C ALA A 123 -5.13 -2.82 12.63
N HIS A 124 -5.46 -3.93 11.95
CA HIS A 124 -4.93 -4.23 10.62
C HIS A 124 -5.35 -3.16 9.60
N PHE A 125 -6.63 -2.81 9.53
CA PHE A 125 -7.12 -1.81 8.57
C PHE A 125 -6.77 -0.37 8.97
N ASP A 126 -6.72 -0.04 10.27
CA ASP A 126 -6.22 1.27 10.76
C ASP A 126 -4.78 1.54 10.34
N SER A 127 -3.99 0.49 10.06
CA SER A 127 -2.62 0.63 9.56
C SER A 127 -2.54 0.93 8.06
N GLN A 128 -3.66 0.86 7.34
CA GLN A 128 -3.73 1.12 5.90
C GLN A 128 -4.01 2.61 5.64
N GLU A 129 -3.17 3.27 4.85
CA GLU A 129 -3.32 4.71 4.57
C GLU A 129 -4.64 5.07 3.86
N TRP A 130 -5.23 4.11 3.16
CA TRP A 130 -6.46 4.29 2.38
C TRP A 130 -7.75 4.02 3.18
N TYR A 131 -7.65 3.44 4.38
CA TYR A 131 -8.82 3.01 5.14
C TYR A 131 -9.45 4.17 5.90
N GLU A 132 -10.75 4.40 5.65
CA GLU A 132 -11.54 5.42 6.32
C GLU A 132 -12.87 4.81 6.81
N GLY A 133 -12.85 4.14 7.96
CA GLY A 133 -14.06 3.62 8.59
C GLY A 133 -15.01 4.73 9.05
N TYR A 134 -16.30 4.66 8.66
CA TYR A 134 -17.31 5.66 9.03
C TYR A 134 -18.57 5.08 9.67
N THR A 135 -18.89 3.81 9.46
CA THR A 135 -20.08 3.16 10.03
C THR A 135 -19.79 1.73 10.45
N SER A 136 -20.47 1.26 11.50
CA SER A 136 -20.49 -0.16 11.88
C SER A 136 -21.79 -0.85 11.44
N ASP A 137 -22.63 -0.17 10.65
CA ASP A 137 -23.83 -0.74 10.05
C ASP A 137 -23.46 -1.49 8.77
N MET A 138 -23.45 -2.81 8.84
CA MET A 138 -23.06 -3.66 7.71
C MET A 138 -24.07 -3.58 6.56
N ASP A 139 -25.35 -3.39 6.86
CA ASP A 139 -26.40 -3.31 5.84
C ASP A 139 -26.27 -1.99 5.06
N GLU A 140 -25.96 -0.89 5.75
CA GLU A 140 -25.64 0.40 5.12
C GLU A 140 -24.45 0.26 4.16
N VAL A 141 -23.33 -0.31 4.63
CA VAL A 141 -22.13 -0.51 3.80
C VAL A 141 -22.45 -1.37 2.59
N TYR A 142 -23.06 -2.54 2.80
CA TYR A 142 -23.39 -3.47 1.71
C TYR A 142 -24.34 -2.84 0.67
N SER A 143 -25.31 -2.04 1.12
CA SER A 143 -26.26 -1.38 0.22
C SER A 143 -25.62 -0.32 -0.69
N ASN A 144 -24.48 0.24 -0.29
CA ASN A 144 -23.73 1.24 -1.04
C ASN A 144 -22.65 0.64 -1.97
N MET A 145 -22.35 -0.66 -1.81
CA MET A 145 -21.40 -1.38 -2.67
C MET A 145 -21.91 -1.47 -4.12
N THR A 146 -20.98 -1.62 -5.06
CA THR A 146 -21.31 -1.90 -6.45
C THR A 146 -21.87 -3.31 -6.61
N TYR A 147 -22.58 -3.54 -7.73
CA TYR A 147 -23.08 -4.88 -8.05
C TYR A 147 -21.94 -5.91 -8.09
N THR A 148 -20.78 -5.54 -8.61
CA THR A 148 -19.59 -6.41 -8.69
C THR A 148 -19.09 -6.79 -7.30
N GLU A 149 -18.96 -5.82 -6.38
CA GLU A 149 -18.52 -6.07 -5.00
C GLU A 149 -19.50 -7.00 -4.26
N GLN A 150 -20.80 -6.81 -4.43
CA GLN A 150 -21.82 -7.68 -3.84
C GLN A 150 -21.71 -9.12 -4.37
N GLN A 151 -21.50 -9.29 -5.69
CA GLN A 151 -21.27 -10.60 -6.30
C GLN A 151 -19.97 -11.24 -5.81
N ASN A 152 -18.89 -10.46 -5.65
CA ASN A 152 -17.64 -10.95 -5.11
C ASN A 152 -17.80 -11.47 -3.67
N ILE A 153 -18.55 -10.75 -2.83
CA ILE A 153 -18.89 -11.23 -1.48
C ILE A 153 -19.60 -12.59 -1.54
N GLU A 154 -20.59 -12.75 -2.42
CA GLU A 154 -21.31 -14.02 -2.59
C GLU A 154 -20.35 -15.15 -2.97
N ILE A 155 -19.52 -14.93 -3.99
CA ILE A 155 -18.54 -15.91 -4.48
C ILE A 155 -17.58 -16.33 -3.36
N ILE A 156 -16.99 -15.36 -2.65
CA ILE A 156 -16.03 -15.63 -1.56
C ILE A 156 -16.69 -16.38 -0.41
N VAL A 157 -17.92 -16.00 -0.03
CA VAL A 157 -18.64 -16.64 1.07
C VAL A 157 -19.06 -18.07 0.71
N GLU A 158 -19.47 -18.32 -0.54
CA GLU A 158 -19.75 -19.67 -1.04
C GLU A 158 -18.48 -20.53 -0.99
N TYR A 159 -17.39 -20.03 -1.55
CA TYR A 159 -16.08 -20.69 -1.54
C TYR A 159 -15.63 -21.05 -0.11
N GLN A 160 -15.72 -20.11 0.84
CA GLN A 160 -15.39 -20.35 2.25
C GLN A 160 -16.21 -21.49 2.88
N LYS A 161 -17.51 -21.59 2.54
CA LYS A 161 -18.37 -22.66 3.05
C LYS A 161 -18.00 -24.02 2.45
N GLU A 162 -17.74 -24.05 1.14
CA GLU A 162 -17.33 -25.28 0.45
C GLU A 162 -16.02 -25.85 0.99
N HIS A 163 -15.10 -24.97 1.41
CA HIS A 163 -13.79 -25.33 1.98
C HIS A 163 -13.81 -25.48 3.51
N GLY A 164 -14.94 -25.23 4.18
CA GLY A 164 -15.07 -25.35 5.63
C GLY A 164 -14.36 -24.26 6.43
N TYR A 165 -14.07 -23.12 5.82
CA TYR A 165 -13.56 -21.93 6.49
C TYR A 165 -14.67 -21.18 7.26
N ARG A 166 -15.94 -21.48 6.94
CA ARG A 166 -17.13 -20.85 7.52
C ARG A 166 -18.28 -21.82 7.78
#